data_AF-A0A377D2R9-F1
#
_entry.id   AF-A0A377D2R9-F1
#
_cell.length_a   1.000
_cell.length_b   1.000
_cell.length_c   1.000
_cell.angle_alpha   90.00
_cell.angle_beta   90.00
_cell.angle_gamma   90.00
#
_symmetry.space_group_name_H-M   'P 1'
#
loop_
_entity.id
_entity.type
_entity.pdbx_description
1 polymer ?
#
loop_
_entity_poly.entity_id
_entity_poly.type
_entity_poly.pdbx_seq_one_letter_code
_entity_poly.pdbx_strand_id
1 'polypeptide(L)'
;MPLRDIERVLYFESYVVIEGGMTNLERQQILTEEQYLDALEEFGDEFDAKMGAEAIQALLKSMDLEQECEQLREELNETNSETKRKKLTKRIKLLEAFVQSGNKPEWMILTVLPVLPPDLRPLVPLDGGRFATSDLNDLYRRVINRNNRLKRLLDLAAPDIIVRNEKRMLQEAVDALLDNGRRGRAITGSNKRPLKSLADMIKGKQGRFRQNLLGKRVDYSGRSVITVGPYLRLHQCGLPKKMALELFKPFIYGKLELRGLATTIKAAKKMVEREEAVVWDILDEVIREHPVLLNRAPTLHRLGIQAFEPVLIEGKAIQLHPLVCAAYNADFDGDQMAVHVPLTLEAQLEARALMMSTNNILSPANGEPIIVPSQDVVLGLYYMTRDCVNAKGEGMVLTGPKEAERLYRSGLASLHARVKVRITEYEKDANGELVAKTSLKDTTVAVPFCG
;
A
#
# COMPACT_ATOMS: atom_id res chain seq x y z
N MET A 1 40.40 9.61 10.10
CA MET A 1 40.54 9.19 8.68
C MET A 1 39.27 9.54 7.87
N PRO A 2 39.36 10.20 6.69
CA PRO A 2 38.24 10.44 5.79
C PRO A 2 37.80 9.17 5.03
N LEU A 3 36.60 9.19 4.42
CA LEU A 3 36.05 8.01 3.74
C LEU A 3 36.94 7.49 2.59
N ARG A 4 37.49 8.40 1.76
CA ARG A 4 38.36 8.01 0.64
C ARG A 4 39.59 7.24 1.09
N ASP A 5 40.12 7.57 2.26
CA ASP A 5 41.30 6.92 2.81
C ASP A 5 40.99 5.51 3.32
N ILE A 6 39.86 5.33 4.00
CA ILE A 6 39.36 4.01 4.40
C ILE A 6 39.15 3.13 3.15
N GLU A 7 38.62 3.72 2.09
CA GLU A 7 38.39 3.04 0.82
C GLU A 7 39.69 2.56 0.15
N ARG A 8 40.77 3.34 0.22
CA ARG A 8 42.11 2.97 -0.30
C ARG A 8 42.72 1.81 0.50
N VAL A 9 42.61 1.86 1.82
CA VAL A 9 43.05 0.75 2.69
C VAL A 9 42.25 -0.51 2.41
N LEU A 10 40.92 -0.41 2.30
CA LEU A 10 40.02 -1.55 2.11
C LEU A 10 40.26 -2.28 0.77
N TYR A 11 40.60 -1.54 -0.30
CA TYR A 11 40.87 -2.10 -1.62
C TYR A 11 42.35 -2.36 -1.92
N PHE A 12 43.17 -2.49 -0.87
CA PHE A 12 44.58 -2.87 -0.97
C PHE A 12 45.44 -1.88 -1.78
N GLU A 13 45.10 -0.58 -1.77
CA GLU A 13 45.92 0.47 -2.40
C GLU A 13 46.96 1.08 -1.45
N SER A 14 46.72 1.03 -0.14
CA SER A 14 47.61 1.64 0.86
C SER A 14 47.55 0.86 2.17
N TYR A 15 48.60 0.98 2.98
CA TYR A 15 48.68 0.40 4.32
C TYR A 15 48.21 1.41 5.35
N VAL A 16 47.70 0.93 6.48
CA VAL A 16 47.40 1.75 7.65
C VAL A 16 48.15 1.20 8.87
N VAL A 17 48.79 2.10 9.60
CA VAL A 17 49.48 1.79 10.86
C VAL A 17 48.42 1.50 11.93
N ILE A 18 48.43 0.26 12.45
CA ILE A 18 47.52 -0.15 13.53
C ILE A 18 48.12 0.17 14.90
N GLU A 19 49.42 -0.03 15.06
CA GLU A 19 50.20 0.28 16.26
C GLU A 19 51.58 0.77 15.82
N GLY A 20 51.94 2.00 16.22
CA GLY A 20 53.21 2.63 15.85
C GLY A 20 54.40 2.24 16.75
N GLY A 21 54.16 1.53 17.84
CA GLY A 21 55.22 1.11 18.76
C GLY A 21 56.07 2.28 19.28
N MET A 22 57.39 2.10 19.28
CA MET A 22 58.39 3.12 19.65
C MET A 22 58.88 3.95 18.44
N THR A 23 58.27 3.79 17.28
CA THR A 23 58.67 4.46 16.03
C THR A 23 58.05 5.87 15.93
N ASN A 24 58.44 6.62 14.90
CA ASN A 24 57.88 7.94 14.60
C ASN A 24 56.50 7.88 13.90
N LEU A 25 55.90 6.69 13.75
CA LEU A 25 54.66 6.48 13.01
C LEU A 25 53.42 6.71 13.90
N GLU A 26 52.46 7.47 13.39
CA GLU A 26 51.20 7.72 14.10
C GLU A 26 50.16 6.62 13.82
N ARG A 27 49.35 6.28 14.83
CA ARG A 27 48.21 5.38 14.64
C ARG A 27 47.22 5.99 13.65
N GLN A 28 46.68 5.18 12.73
CA GLN A 28 45.83 5.61 11.61
C GLN A 28 46.56 6.40 10.51
N GLN A 29 47.89 6.52 10.55
CA GLN A 29 48.67 7.04 9.43
C GLN A 29 48.61 6.07 8.25
N ILE A 30 48.50 6.63 7.04
CA ILE A 30 48.42 5.87 5.81
C ILE A 30 49.79 5.92 5.13
N LEU A 31 50.26 4.74 4.73
CA LEU A 31 51.53 4.57 4.04
C LEU A 31 51.27 4.05 2.62
N THR A 32 51.95 4.64 1.64
CA THR A 32 52.04 4.03 0.30
C THR A 32 52.89 2.77 0.35
N GLU A 33 52.87 1.95 -0.70
CA GLU A 33 53.67 0.73 -0.74
C GLU A 33 55.18 1.04 -0.64
N GLU A 34 55.65 2.09 -1.29
CA GLU A 34 57.04 2.58 -1.17
C GLU A 34 57.35 3.04 0.26
N GLN A 35 56.52 3.91 0.85
CA GLN A 35 56.72 4.39 2.22
C GLN A 35 56.67 3.28 3.27
N TYR A 36 55.85 2.25 3.03
CA TYR A 36 55.78 1.09 3.91
C TYR A 36 57.07 0.27 3.85
N LEU A 37 57.65 0.08 2.66
CA LEU A 37 58.93 -0.61 2.50
C LEU A 37 60.07 0.19 3.14
N ASP A 38 60.12 1.50 2.91
CA ASP A 38 61.12 2.39 3.53
C ASP A 38 61.03 2.34 5.06
N ALA A 39 59.81 2.41 5.62
CA ALA A 39 59.59 2.31 7.06
C ALA A 39 59.95 0.93 7.61
N LEU A 40 59.73 -0.14 6.85
CA LEU A 40 60.12 -1.50 7.23
C LEU A 40 61.65 -1.67 7.23
N GLU A 41 62.36 -1.02 6.31
CA GLU A 41 63.82 -0.98 6.28
C GLU A 41 64.41 -0.19 7.45
N GLU A 42 63.78 0.92 7.85
CA GLU A 42 64.25 1.78 8.94
C GLU A 42 63.94 1.22 10.34
N PHE A 43 62.71 0.74 10.55
CA PHE A 43 62.19 0.37 11.88
C PHE A 43 61.99 -1.13 12.09
N GLY A 44 62.14 -1.96 11.04
CA GLY A 44 61.97 -3.41 11.14
C GLY A 44 60.59 -3.82 11.68
N ASP A 45 60.57 -4.71 12.67
CA ASP A 45 59.35 -5.26 13.30
C ASP A 45 58.78 -4.40 14.45
N GLU A 46 59.27 -3.16 14.65
CA GLU A 46 58.84 -2.31 15.78
C GLU A 46 57.44 -1.68 15.62
N PHE A 47 56.83 -1.77 14.43
CA PHE A 47 55.49 -1.27 14.15
C PHE A 47 54.64 -2.32 13.39
N ASP A 48 53.31 -2.24 13.54
CA ASP A 48 52.38 -3.10 12.78
C ASP A 48 51.55 -2.21 11.85
N ALA A 49 51.66 -2.47 10.55
CA ALA A 49 50.83 -1.85 9.53
C ALA A 49 50.22 -2.91 8.60
N LYS A 50 48.91 -2.81 8.38
CA LYS A 50 48.13 -3.79 7.61
C LYS A 50 47.32 -3.09 6.53
N MET A 51 46.85 -3.87 5.56
CA MET A 51 45.92 -3.43 4.53
C MET A 51 44.67 -4.33 4.46
N GLY A 52 43.63 -3.84 3.79
CA GLY A 52 42.37 -4.55 3.61
C GLY A 52 41.42 -4.46 4.81
N ALA A 53 40.36 -5.27 4.77
CA ALA A 53 39.31 -5.27 5.79
C ALA A 53 39.82 -5.68 7.18
N GLU A 54 40.83 -6.54 7.24
CA GLU A 54 41.47 -6.99 8.49
C GLU A 54 42.15 -5.82 9.22
N ALA A 55 42.75 -4.88 8.50
CA ALA A 55 43.37 -3.69 9.08
C ALA A 55 42.33 -2.78 9.74
N ILE A 56 41.20 -2.55 9.05
CA ILE A 56 40.09 -1.75 9.60
C ILE A 56 39.44 -2.46 10.79
N GLN A 57 39.28 -3.78 10.73
CA GLN A 57 38.76 -4.56 11.85
C GLN A 57 39.70 -4.49 13.06
N ALA A 58 41.02 -4.58 12.85
CA ALA A 58 42.00 -4.44 13.92
C ALA A 58 41.95 -3.06 14.57
N LEU A 59 41.88 -1.98 13.78
CA LEU A 59 41.73 -0.61 14.28
C LEU A 59 40.48 -0.42 15.13
N LEU A 60 39.34 -0.96 14.69
CA LEU A 60 38.07 -0.89 15.41
C LEU A 60 38.09 -1.73 16.70
N LYS A 61 38.80 -2.86 16.68
CA LYS A 61 38.91 -3.76 17.84
C LYS A 61 39.83 -3.22 18.93
N SER A 62 40.89 -2.50 18.57
CA SER A 62 41.81 -1.85 19.52
C SER A 62 41.33 -0.46 19.97
N MET A 63 40.09 -0.08 19.64
CA MET A 63 39.51 1.21 19.99
C MET A 63 38.83 1.11 21.36
N ASP A 64 39.26 1.94 22.31
CA ASP A 64 38.59 2.10 23.60
C ASP A 64 37.56 3.23 23.50
N LEU A 65 36.28 2.85 23.48
CA LEU A 65 35.17 3.79 23.30
C LEU A 65 34.98 4.71 24.51
N GLU A 66 35.27 4.24 25.72
CA GLU A 66 35.07 5.01 26.95
C GLU A 66 36.16 6.08 27.05
N GLN A 67 37.41 5.67 26.85
CA GLN A 67 38.56 6.58 26.82
C GLN A 67 38.45 7.63 25.72
N GLU A 68 38.04 7.24 24.51
CA GLU A 68 37.82 8.20 23.41
C GLU A 68 36.66 9.16 23.70
N CYS A 69 35.60 8.71 24.37
CA CYS A 69 34.51 9.61 24.76
C CYS A 69 34.98 10.69 25.74
N GLU A 70 35.82 10.32 26.72
CA GLU A 70 36.36 11.24 27.70
C GLU A 70 37.28 12.28 27.04
N GLN A 71 38.23 11.82 26.21
CA GLN A 71 39.13 12.71 25.46
C GLN A 71 38.36 13.70 24.57
N LEU A 72 37.35 13.23 23.84
CA LEU A 72 36.55 14.11 22.96
C LEU A 72 35.70 15.11 23.76
N ARG A 73 35.29 14.79 24.99
CA ARG A 73 34.60 15.74 25.88
C ARG A 73 35.54 16.84 26.37
N GLU A 74 36.78 16.50 26.69
CA GLU A 74 37.82 17.48 27.04
C GLU A 74 38.11 18.40 25.85
N GLU A 75 38.36 17.83 24.66
CA GLU A 75 38.57 18.61 23.43
C GLU A 75 37.37 19.53 23.11
N LEU A 76 36.14 19.08 23.37
CA LEU A 76 34.94 19.87 23.16
C LEU A 76 34.87 21.09 24.09
N ASN A 77 35.38 20.97 25.31
CA ASN A 77 35.43 22.06 26.30
C ASN A 77 36.52 23.09 25.94
N GLU A 78 37.65 22.65 25.39
CA GLU A 78 38.76 23.54 25.01
C GLU A 78 38.53 24.23 23.66
N THR A 79 37.75 23.62 22.77
CA THR A 79 37.61 24.11 21.39
C THR A 79 36.56 25.21 21.24
N ASN A 80 37.00 26.43 20.95
CA ASN A 80 36.12 27.60 20.68
C ASN A 80 35.57 27.69 19.24
N SER A 81 36.01 26.83 18.32
CA SER A 81 35.58 26.87 16.91
C SER A 81 34.25 26.14 16.68
N GLU A 82 33.25 26.84 16.13
CA GLU A 82 31.90 26.30 15.92
C GLU A 82 31.88 25.04 15.02
N THR A 83 32.68 25.02 13.95
CA THR A 83 32.72 23.91 12.99
C THR A 83 33.34 22.65 13.59
N LYS A 84 34.43 22.80 14.36
CA LYS A 84 35.05 21.70 15.11
C LYS A 84 34.12 21.19 16.18
N ARG A 85 33.46 22.09 16.92
CA ARG A 85 32.48 21.74 17.96
C ARG A 85 31.35 20.88 17.40
N LYS A 86 30.73 21.27 16.28
CA LYS A 86 29.68 20.46 15.61
C LYS A 86 30.17 19.05 15.22
N LYS A 87 31.40 18.92 14.72
CA LYS A 87 31.98 17.62 14.34
C LYS A 87 32.23 16.74 15.58
N LEU A 88 32.82 17.30 16.63
CA LEU A 88 33.08 16.61 17.90
C LEU A 88 31.77 16.15 18.54
N THR A 89 30.76 17.02 18.65
CA THR A 89 29.44 16.66 19.18
C THR A 89 28.80 15.50 18.41
N LYS A 90 28.90 15.48 17.07
CA LYS A 90 28.38 14.36 16.27
C LYS A 90 29.14 13.05 16.54
N ARG A 91 30.45 13.11 16.75
CA ARG A 91 31.29 11.93 17.06
C ARG A 91 30.98 11.40 18.46
N ILE A 92 30.96 12.25 19.47
CA ILE A 92 30.60 11.88 20.86
C ILE A 92 29.24 11.21 20.89
N LYS A 93 28.23 11.80 20.23
CA LYS A 93 26.88 11.22 20.16
C LYS A 93 26.87 9.79 19.57
N LEU A 94 27.73 9.52 18.58
CA LEU A 94 27.84 8.19 17.99
C LEU A 94 28.53 7.20 18.95
N LEU A 95 29.64 7.61 19.58
CA LEU A 95 30.37 6.76 20.52
C LEU A 95 29.53 6.44 21.76
N GLU A 96 28.86 7.43 22.34
CA GLU A 96 27.92 7.23 23.46
C GLU A 96 26.80 6.25 23.09
N ALA A 97 26.26 6.34 21.87
CA ALA A 97 25.25 5.40 21.40
C ALA A 97 25.81 3.96 21.30
N PHE A 98 27.06 3.80 20.87
CA PHE A 98 27.74 2.49 20.86
C PHE A 98 27.90 1.93 22.28
N VAL A 99 28.43 2.73 23.21
CA VAL A 99 28.61 2.36 24.62
C VAL A 99 27.27 1.96 25.26
N GLN A 100 26.22 2.77 25.07
CA GLN A 100 24.89 2.48 25.61
C GLN A 100 24.24 1.23 25.00
N SER A 101 24.48 0.97 23.72
CA SER A 101 23.89 -0.18 23.03
C SER A 101 24.57 -1.52 23.35
N GLY A 102 25.79 -1.49 23.91
CA GLY A 102 26.62 -2.68 24.11
C GLY A 102 27.12 -3.35 22.82
N ASN A 103 26.84 -2.76 21.65
CA ASN A 103 27.34 -3.26 20.37
C ASN A 103 28.82 -2.97 20.25
N LYS A 104 29.57 -3.93 19.71
CA LYS A 104 31.00 -3.75 19.48
C LYS A 104 31.26 -3.15 18.09
N PRO A 105 32.14 -2.14 17.94
CA PRO A 105 32.40 -1.49 16.65
C PRO A 105 32.87 -2.45 15.55
N GLU A 106 33.65 -3.48 15.90
CA GLU A 106 34.18 -4.45 14.95
C GLU A 106 33.10 -5.32 14.29
N TRP A 107 31.87 -5.38 14.85
CA TRP A 107 30.74 -6.11 14.25
C TRP A 107 30.26 -5.52 12.92
N MET A 108 30.68 -4.30 12.57
CA MET A 108 30.44 -3.71 11.26
C MET A 108 31.20 -4.43 10.13
N ILE A 109 32.28 -5.16 10.46
CA ILE A 109 33.05 -5.95 9.50
C ILE A 109 32.58 -7.42 9.57
N LEU A 110 31.95 -7.88 8.49
CA LEU A 110 31.36 -9.22 8.45
C LEU A 110 32.43 -10.31 8.32
N THR A 111 32.58 -11.14 9.36
CA THR A 111 33.39 -12.37 9.29
C THR A 111 32.59 -13.56 8.76
N VAL A 112 31.28 -13.60 9.04
CA VAL A 112 30.37 -14.66 8.61
C VAL A 112 29.14 -14.03 7.96
N LEU A 113 28.78 -14.52 6.76
CA LEU A 113 27.63 -14.04 6.01
C LEU A 113 26.48 -15.07 6.03
N PRO A 114 25.29 -14.72 6.57
CA PRO A 114 24.15 -15.62 6.60
C PRO A 114 23.52 -15.80 5.21
N VAL A 115 23.01 -17.00 4.94
CA VAL A 115 22.35 -17.33 3.68
C VAL A 115 20.83 -17.39 3.87
N LEU A 116 20.10 -16.70 3.00
CA LEU A 116 18.63 -16.69 3.04
C LEU A 116 18.05 -18.10 2.81
N PRO A 117 16.97 -18.50 3.50
CA PRO A 117 16.31 -19.79 3.30
C PRO A 117 15.95 -20.06 1.82
N PRO A 118 16.08 -21.30 1.33
CA PRO A 118 15.83 -21.65 -0.08
C PRO A 118 14.45 -21.23 -0.61
N ASP A 119 13.40 -21.33 0.21
CA ASP A 119 12.03 -20.99 -0.19
C ASP A 119 11.84 -19.51 -0.52
N LEU A 120 12.68 -18.63 0.03
CA LEU A 120 12.68 -17.20 -0.28
C LEU A 120 13.50 -16.86 -1.54
N ARG A 121 14.23 -17.85 -2.08
CA ARG A 121 15.03 -17.77 -3.31
C ARG A 121 14.80 -19.01 -4.19
N PRO A 122 13.56 -19.28 -4.59
CA PRO A 122 13.18 -20.56 -5.17
C PRO A 122 13.84 -20.78 -6.54
N LEU A 123 13.98 -22.06 -6.89
CA LEU A 123 14.32 -22.54 -8.22
C LEU A 123 13.11 -23.33 -8.72
N VAL A 124 12.29 -22.69 -9.54
CA VAL A 124 11.01 -23.25 -9.97
C VAL A 124 11.17 -23.84 -11.37
N PRO A 125 10.87 -25.14 -11.57
CA PRO A 125 10.84 -25.71 -12.90
C PRO A 125 9.70 -25.07 -13.71
N LEU A 126 9.99 -24.67 -14.94
CA LEU A 126 9.02 -24.21 -15.93
C LEU A 126 8.79 -25.31 -16.97
N ASP A 127 7.67 -25.21 -17.69
CA ASP A 127 7.37 -26.08 -18.81
C ASP A 127 8.50 -26.05 -19.85
N GLY A 128 8.83 -27.22 -20.41
CA GLY A 128 9.93 -27.37 -21.38
C GLY A 128 11.33 -27.52 -20.77
N GLY A 129 11.44 -27.97 -19.51
CA GLY A 129 12.72 -28.31 -18.87
C GLY A 129 13.59 -27.11 -18.51
N ARG A 130 13.02 -25.90 -18.53
CA ARG A 130 13.70 -24.66 -18.12
C ARG A 130 13.52 -24.44 -16.63
N PHE A 131 14.42 -23.68 -16.02
CA PHE A 131 14.33 -23.30 -14.60
C PHE A 131 14.27 -21.78 -14.46
N ALA A 132 13.33 -21.29 -13.66
CA ALA A 132 13.31 -19.92 -13.21
C ALA A 132 14.11 -19.82 -11.90
N THR A 133 15.21 -19.05 -11.92
CA THR A 133 16.08 -18.83 -10.77
C THR A 133 15.95 -17.39 -10.26
N SER A 134 15.96 -17.22 -8.94
CA SER A 134 16.09 -15.89 -8.32
C SER A 134 17.48 -15.29 -8.56
N ASP A 135 17.54 -13.97 -8.83
CA ASP A 135 18.79 -13.20 -9.00
C ASP A 135 19.75 -13.37 -7.79
N LEU A 136 19.21 -13.57 -6.57
CA LEU A 136 20.00 -13.80 -5.37
C LEU A 136 20.84 -15.08 -5.44
N ASN A 137 20.35 -16.13 -6.10
CA ASN A 137 21.10 -17.38 -6.21
C ASN A 137 22.38 -17.19 -7.03
N ASP A 138 22.35 -16.33 -8.05
CA ASP A 138 23.54 -15.98 -8.83
C ASP A 138 24.56 -15.19 -8.01
N LEU A 139 24.10 -14.25 -7.19
CA LEU A 139 24.94 -13.47 -6.28
C LEU A 139 25.57 -14.35 -5.20
N TYR A 140 24.79 -15.22 -4.55
CA TYR A 140 25.30 -16.20 -3.58
C TYR A 140 26.31 -17.15 -4.20
N ARG A 141 26.01 -17.71 -5.39
CA ARG A 141 26.93 -18.59 -6.11
C ARG A 141 28.27 -17.89 -6.38
N ARG A 142 28.25 -16.61 -6.76
CA ARG A 142 29.46 -15.82 -6.98
C ARG A 142 30.28 -15.68 -5.69
N VAL A 143 29.65 -15.30 -4.58
CA VAL A 143 30.33 -15.17 -3.27
C VAL A 143 30.95 -16.51 -2.84
N ILE A 144 30.21 -17.61 -2.92
CA ILE A 144 30.69 -18.94 -2.53
C ILE A 144 31.90 -19.37 -3.38
N ASN A 145 31.81 -19.18 -4.70
CA ASN A 145 32.89 -19.55 -5.61
C ASN A 145 34.16 -18.73 -5.35
N ARG A 146 34.02 -17.42 -5.08
CA ARG A 146 35.14 -16.54 -4.72
C ARG A 146 35.76 -16.93 -3.38
N ASN A 147 34.94 -17.22 -2.36
CA ASN A 147 35.41 -17.65 -1.06
C ASN A 147 36.18 -18.98 -1.13
N ASN A 148 35.64 -19.97 -1.85
CA ASN A 148 36.31 -21.26 -2.05
C ASN A 148 37.62 -21.12 -2.84
N ARG A 149 37.67 -20.21 -3.82
CA ARG A 149 38.88 -19.91 -4.58
C ARG A 149 39.94 -19.24 -3.72
N LEU A 150 39.57 -18.23 -2.92
CA LEU A 150 40.46 -17.57 -1.97
C LEU A 150 41.05 -18.58 -0.97
N LYS A 151 40.22 -19.45 -0.41
CA LYS A 151 40.68 -20.52 0.50
C LYS A 151 41.74 -21.40 -0.14
N ARG A 152 41.50 -21.89 -1.37
CA ARG A 152 42.48 -22.70 -2.11
C ARG A 152 43.79 -21.96 -2.40
N LEU A 153 43.73 -20.67 -2.70
CA LEU A 153 44.92 -19.85 -2.95
C LEU A 153 45.78 -19.68 -1.69
N LEU A 154 45.13 -19.53 -0.52
CA LEU A 154 45.81 -19.49 0.78
C LEU A 154 46.45 -20.85 1.12
N ASP A 155 45.72 -21.95 0.91
CA ASP A 155 46.22 -23.32 1.16
C ASP A 155 47.44 -23.66 0.29
N LEU A 156 47.52 -23.10 -0.93
CA LEU A 156 48.62 -23.27 -1.87
C LEU A 156 49.76 -22.27 -1.67
N ALA A 157 49.68 -21.38 -0.67
CA ALA A 157 50.63 -20.28 -0.46
C ALA A 157 50.92 -19.48 -1.75
N ALA A 158 49.85 -19.15 -2.49
CA ALA A 158 49.97 -18.39 -3.73
C ALA A 158 50.52 -16.98 -3.46
N PRO A 159 51.21 -16.34 -4.44
CA PRO A 159 51.76 -15.00 -4.28
C PRO A 159 50.74 -13.95 -3.81
N ASP A 160 51.19 -13.01 -2.98
CA ASP A 160 50.33 -12.00 -2.34
C ASP A 160 49.51 -11.17 -3.32
N ILE A 161 50.06 -10.85 -4.50
CA ILE A 161 49.35 -10.09 -5.54
C ILE A 161 48.05 -10.80 -5.95
N ILE A 162 48.10 -12.13 -6.09
CA ILE A 162 46.94 -12.95 -6.48
C ILE A 162 45.94 -13.03 -5.32
N VAL A 163 46.43 -13.20 -4.10
CA VAL A 163 45.60 -13.25 -2.88
C VAL A 163 44.88 -11.92 -2.65
N ARG A 164 45.58 -10.79 -2.77
CA ARG A 164 45.02 -9.42 -2.67
C ARG A 164 43.92 -9.20 -3.70
N ASN A 165 44.15 -9.59 -4.95
CA ASN A 165 43.14 -9.47 -5.99
C ASN A 165 41.90 -10.33 -5.68
N GLU A 166 42.07 -11.57 -5.21
CA GLU A 166 40.92 -12.42 -4.86
C GLU A 166 40.17 -11.90 -3.62
N LYS A 167 40.86 -11.35 -2.61
CA LYS A 167 40.23 -10.65 -1.47
C LYS A 167 39.39 -9.46 -1.95
N ARG A 168 39.90 -8.64 -2.88
CA ARG A 168 39.14 -7.55 -3.51
C ARG A 168 37.91 -8.05 -4.26
N MET A 169 38.05 -9.10 -5.06
CA MET A 169 36.92 -9.68 -5.81
C MET A 169 35.85 -10.29 -4.88
N LEU A 170 36.25 -10.85 -3.74
CA LEU A 170 35.32 -11.33 -2.72
C LEU A 170 34.55 -10.16 -2.09
N GLN A 171 35.22 -9.06 -1.76
CA GLN A 171 34.59 -7.84 -1.24
C GLN A 171 33.54 -7.31 -2.23
N GLU A 172 33.88 -7.15 -3.50
CA GLU A 172 32.94 -6.70 -4.53
C GLU A 172 31.73 -7.65 -4.70
N ALA A 173 31.95 -8.96 -4.57
CA ALA A 173 30.87 -9.93 -4.66
C ALA A 173 29.89 -9.83 -3.48
N VAL A 174 30.40 -9.58 -2.26
CA VAL A 174 29.58 -9.36 -1.06
C VAL A 174 28.85 -8.02 -1.15
N ASP A 175 29.53 -6.96 -1.59
CA ASP A 175 28.93 -5.64 -1.81
C ASP A 175 27.75 -5.73 -2.78
N ALA A 176 27.92 -6.45 -3.91
CA ALA A 176 26.87 -6.65 -4.90
C ALA A 176 25.71 -7.53 -4.40
N LEU A 177 25.96 -8.47 -3.48
CA LEU A 177 24.91 -9.27 -2.84
C LEU A 177 24.02 -8.40 -1.94
N LEU A 178 24.63 -7.51 -1.16
CA LEU A 178 23.92 -6.64 -0.22
C LEU A 178 23.21 -5.47 -0.94
N ASP A 179 23.93 -4.71 -1.76
CA ASP A 179 23.40 -3.54 -2.49
C ASP A 179 24.15 -3.34 -3.82
N ASN A 180 23.60 -3.93 -4.89
CA ASN A 180 24.23 -3.93 -6.21
C ASN A 180 24.18 -2.53 -6.86
N GLY A 181 25.35 -1.98 -7.18
CA GLY A 181 25.48 -0.67 -7.83
C GLY A 181 25.62 0.51 -6.87
N ARG A 182 25.76 0.26 -5.56
CA ARG A 182 26.10 1.32 -4.59
C ARG A 182 27.50 1.89 -4.85
N ARG A 183 28.45 1.02 -5.20
CA ARG A 183 29.84 1.36 -5.47
C ARG A 183 30.26 0.68 -6.77
N GLY A 184 30.35 1.46 -7.85
CA GLY A 184 30.70 0.96 -9.18
C GLY A 184 29.51 0.50 -10.03
N ARG A 185 29.83 -0.15 -11.16
CA ARG A 185 28.84 -0.59 -12.14
C ARG A 185 28.08 -1.81 -11.63
N ALA A 186 26.76 -1.73 -11.63
CA ALA A 186 25.90 -2.85 -11.22
C ALA A 186 26.19 -4.10 -12.05
N ILE A 187 26.32 -5.24 -11.36
CA ILE A 187 26.58 -6.50 -12.04
C ILE A 187 25.29 -6.95 -12.75
N THR A 188 25.45 -7.33 -14.02
CA THR A 188 24.35 -7.72 -14.90
C THR A 188 24.30 -9.24 -15.08
N GLY A 189 23.10 -9.77 -15.27
CA GLY A 189 22.88 -11.18 -15.62
C GLY A 189 22.94 -11.40 -17.14
N SER A 190 22.64 -12.62 -17.58
CA SER A 190 22.65 -13.01 -19.01
C SER A 190 21.78 -12.11 -19.90
N ASN A 191 20.71 -11.55 -19.34
CA ASN A 191 19.78 -10.65 -20.05
C ASN A 191 20.25 -9.18 -20.05
N LYS A 192 21.50 -8.88 -19.70
CA LYS A 192 22.08 -7.51 -19.56
C LYS A 192 21.37 -6.57 -18.57
N ARG A 193 20.34 -7.06 -17.87
CA ARG A 193 19.67 -6.37 -16.76
C ARG A 193 20.56 -6.45 -15.49
N PRO A 194 20.60 -5.39 -14.65
CA PRO A 194 21.22 -5.46 -13.34
C PRO A 194 20.48 -6.48 -12.43
N LEU A 195 21.25 -7.29 -11.71
CA LEU A 195 20.71 -8.26 -10.77
C LEU A 195 20.13 -7.54 -9.55
N LYS A 196 18.96 -7.99 -9.07
CA LYS A 196 18.35 -7.46 -7.84
C LYS A 196 19.10 -7.94 -6.59
N SER A 197 19.54 -7.00 -5.77
CA SER A 197 20.21 -7.26 -4.48
C SER A 197 19.22 -7.43 -3.32
N LEU A 198 19.71 -7.78 -2.13
CA LEU A 198 18.89 -7.87 -0.93
C LEU A 198 18.25 -6.52 -0.56
N ALA A 199 19.01 -5.43 -0.67
CA ALA A 199 18.48 -4.08 -0.43
C ALA A 199 17.36 -3.71 -1.42
N ASP A 200 17.51 -4.04 -2.71
CA ASP A 200 16.53 -3.75 -3.76
C ASP A 200 15.21 -4.50 -3.57
N MET A 201 15.23 -5.68 -2.95
CA MET A 201 14.01 -6.41 -2.62
C MET A 201 13.17 -5.69 -1.58
N ILE A 202 13.80 -4.91 -0.71
CA ILE A 202 13.13 -4.24 0.40
C ILE A 202 12.68 -2.83 0.00
N LYS A 203 13.54 -2.08 -0.70
CA LYS A 203 13.32 -0.66 -1.04
C LYS A 203 12.52 -0.47 -2.34
N GLY A 204 11.97 0.73 -2.51
CA GLY A 204 11.33 1.17 -3.76
C GLY A 204 9.85 0.78 -3.90
N LYS A 205 9.23 1.18 -5.04
CA LYS A 205 7.79 0.95 -5.32
C LYS A 205 7.46 -0.53 -5.49
N GLN A 206 8.37 -1.30 -6.09
CA GLN A 206 8.27 -2.76 -6.23
C GLN A 206 8.89 -3.53 -5.05
N GLY A 207 9.33 -2.82 -4.00
CA GLY A 207 9.90 -3.42 -2.81
C GLY A 207 8.83 -4.01 -1.89
N ARG A 208 9.25 -4.88 -0.97
CA ARG A 208 8.37 -5.61 -0.05
C ARG A 208 7.46 -4.69 0.76
N PHE A 209 7.97 -3.56 1.26
CA PHE A 209 7.18 -2.66 2.12
C PHE A 209 5.95 -2.10 1.39
N ARG A 210 6.13 -1.52 0.20
CA ARG A 210 5.02 -0.87 -0.51
C ARG A 210 4.14 -1.86 -1.26
N GLN A 211 4.74 -2.84 -1.93
CA GLN A 211 3.99 -3.72 -2.82
C GLN A 211 3.32 -4.88 -2.09
N ASN A 212 3.91 -5.43 -1.03
CA ASN A 212 3.44 -6.66 -0.39
C ASN A 212 2.89 -6.47 1.02
N LEU A 213 3.45 -5.54 1.81
CA LEU A 213 2.95 -5.29 3.17
C LEU A 213 1.72 -4.40 3.15
N LEU A 214 1.79 -3.28 2.41
CA LEU A 214 0.66 -2.34 2.26
C LEU A 214 -0.30 -2.78 1.13
N GLY A 215 0.24 -3.28 0.03
CA GLY A 215 -0.54 -3.88 -1.05
C GLY A 215 -0.71 -5.38 -0.81
N LYS A 216 -1.93 -5.84 -0.56
CA LYS A 216 -2.23 -7.28 -0.53
C LYS A 216 -3.34 -7.59 -1.51
N ARG A 217 -3.14 -8.67 -2.27
CA ARG A 217 -4.25 -9.31 -2.97
C ARG A 217 -5.05 -10.06 -1.92
N VAL A 218 -6.37 -9.92 -1.97
CA VAL A 218 -7.28 -10.46 -0.97
C VAL A 218 -8.28 -11.35 -1.67
N ASP A 219 -8.56 -12.50 -1.06
CA ASP A 219 -9.64 -13.40 -1.48
C ASP A 219 -11.02 -12.77 -1.20
N TYR A 220 -12.10 -13.46 -1.56
CA TYR A 220 -13.47 -12.95 -1.40
C TYR A 220 -13.68 -11.58 -2.05
N SER A 221 -13.04 -11.40 -3.21
CA SER A 221 -13.14 -10.19 -4.02
C SER A 221 -13.53 -10.50 -5.46
N GLY A 222 -14.27 -9.58 -6.06
CA GLY A 222 -14.74 -9.66 -7.45
C GLY A 222 -14.56 -8.33 -8.15
N ARG A 223 -14.60 -8.33 -9.49
CA ARG A 223 -14.63 -7.10 -10.29
C ARG A 223 -15.58 -7.28 -11.46
N SER A 224 -16.40 -6.27 -11.74
CA SER A 224 -17.20 -6.21 -12.97
C SER A 224 -17.45 -4.77 -13.39
N VAL A 225 -17.95 -4.62 -14.62
CA VAL A 225 -18.42 -3.36 -15.18
C VAL A 225 -19.67 -2.91 -14.43
N ILE A 226 -19.78 -1.61 -14.20
CA ILE A 226 -20.96 -1.00 -13.57
C ILE A 226 -22.00 -0.56 -14.59
N THR A 227 -23.26 -0.63 -14.19
CA THR A 227 -24.43 -0.19 -14.95
C THR A 227 -25.36 0.58 -14.04
N VAL A 228 -26.28 1.36 -14.62
CA VAL A 228 -27.23 2.16 -13.87
C VAL A 228 -28.34 1.28 -13.29
N GLY A 229 -28.60 1.40 -11.98
CA GLY A 229 -29.72 0.76 -11.29
C GLY A 229 -30.67 1.80 -10.70
N PRO A 230 -31.52 2.46 -11.52
CA PRO A 230 -32.31 3.62 -11.08
C PRO A 230 -33.43 3.27 -10.10
N TYR A 231 -33.82 2.00 -10.01
CA TYR A 231 -34.86 1.49 -9.11
C TYR A 231 -34.32 1.02 -7.75
N LEU A 232 -33.01 1.00 -7.57
CA LEU A 232 -32.38 0.60 -6.31
C LEU A 232 -32.61 1.68 -5.25
N ARG A 233 -32.62 1.28 -3.98
CA ARG A 233 -32.54 2.24 -2.87
C ARG A 233 -31.10 2.69 -2.66
N LEU A 234 -30.89 3.82 -1.98
CA LEU A 234 -29.56 4.39 -1.77
C LEU A 234 -28.56 3.42 -1.11
N HIS A 235 -29.04 2.56 -0.19
CA HIS A 235 -28.23 1.54 0.51
C HIS A 235 -28.05 0.23 -0.27
N GLN A 236 -28.64 0.09 -1.46
CA GLN A 236 -28.65 -1.17 -2.21
C GLN A 236 -27.75 -1.09 -3.43
N CYS A 237 -27.14 -2.24 -3.78
CA CYS A 237 -26.46 -2.42 -5.06
C CYS A 237 -26.93 -3.71 -5.73
N GLY A 238 -27.00 -3.73 -7.06
CA GLY A 238 -27.31 -4.95 -7.79
C GLY A 238 -26.04 -5.80 -7.97
N LEU A 239 -26.04 -7.02 -7.45
CA LEU A 239 -24.93 -7.96 -7.54
C LEU A 239 -25.28 -9.15 -8.45
N PRO A 240 -24.48 -9.45 -9.49
CA PRO A 240 -24.71 -10.58 -10.37
C PRO A 240 -24.73 -11.91 -9.62
N LYS A 241 -25.75 -12.74 -9.88
CA LYS A 241 -25.92 -14.09 -9.30
C LYS A 241 -24.65 -14.95 -9.35
N LYS A 242 -23.95 -15.00 -10.49
CA LYS A 242 -22.71 -15.79 -10.64
C LYS A 242 -21.57 -15.27 -9.77
N MET A 243 -21.44 -13.96 -9.65
CA MET A 243 -20.42 -13.34 -8.80
C MET A 243 -20.74 -13.60 -7.33
N ALA A 244 -21.99 -13.40 -6.94
CA ALA A 244 -22.47 -13.67 -5.59
C ALA A 244 -22.26 -15.14 -5.20
N LEU A 245 -22.61 -16.07 -6.09
CA LEU A 245 -22.38 -17.50 -5.87
C LEU A 245 -20.92 -17.82 -5.56
N GLU A 246 -19.97 -17.22 -6.29
CA GLU A 246 -18.53 -17.41 -6.08
C GLU A 246 -18.04 -16.80 -4.77
N LEU A 247 -18.44 -15.55 -4.48
CA LEU A 247 -18.02 -14.80 -3.30
C LEU A 247 -18.52 -15.44 -2.00
N PHE A 248 -19.74 -16.01 -2.01
CA PHE A 248 -20.38 -16.56 -0.82
C PHE A 248 -20.28 -18.09 -0.71
N LYS A 249 -19.49 -18.77 -1.55
CA LYS A 249 -19.38 -20.26 -1.58
C LYS A 249 -19.29 -20.93 -0.20
N PRO A 250 -18.39 -20.52 0.71
CA PRO A 250 -18.27 -21.21 1.99
C PRO A 250 -19.51 -21.07 2.88
N PHE A 251 -20.19 -19.91 2.83
CA PHE A 251 -21.43 -19.67 3.57
C PHE A 251 -22.56 -20.55 3.05
N ILE A 252 -22.63 -20.73 1.73
CA ILE A 252 -23.60 -21.62 1.08
C ILE A 252 -23.34 -23.07 1.51
N TYR A 253 -22.08 -23.53 1.51
CA TYR A 253 -21.74 -24.89 1.96
C TYR A 253 -22.18 -25.14 3.41
N GLY A 254 -21.90 -24.20 4.32
CA GLY A 254 -22.32 -24.30 5.72
C GLY A 254 -23.84 -24.34 5.88
N LYS A 255 -24.59 -23.55 5.09
CA LYS A 255 -26.06 -23.55 5.14
C LYS A 255 -26.69 -24.81 4.55
N LEU A 256 -26.13 -25.36 3.47
CA LEU A 256 -26.58 -26.63 2.88
C LEU A 256 -26.39 -27.80 3.83
N GLU A 257 -25.26 -27.83 4.55
CA GLU A 257 -24.98 -28.83 5.59
C GLU A 257 -25.92 -28.66 6.79
N LEU A 258 -26.09 -27.43 7.28
CA LEU A 258 -26.97 -27.13 8.43
C LEU A 258 -28.43 -27.55 8.19
N ARG A 259 -28.92 -27.40 6.96
CA ARG A 259 -30.28 -27.79 6.56
C ARG A 259 -30.42 -29.27 6.22
N GLY A 260 -29.34 -30.05 6.25
CA GLY A 260 -29.34 -31.48 5.89
C GLY A 260 -29.54 -31.75 4.40
N LEU A 261 -29.43 -30.73 3.54
CA LEU A 261 -29.52 -30.87 2.08
C LEU A 261 -28.27 -31.54 1.50
N ALA A 262 -27.13 -31.34 2.16
CA ALA A 262 -25.88 -32.02 1.85
C ALA A 262 -25.30 -32.66 3.11
N THR A 263 -24.93 -33.94 3.03
CA THR A 263 -24.32 -34.67 4.16
C THR A 263 -22.81 -34.43 4.30
N THR A 264 -22.16 -33.94 3.24
CA THR A 264 -20.71 -33.67 3.24
C THR A 264 -20.40 -32.41 2.42
N ILE A 265 -19.29 -31.74 2.74
CA ILE A 265 -18.79 -30.58 1.98
C ILE A 265 -18.57 -30.93 0.49
N LYS A 266 -18.15 -32.16 0.18
CA LYS A 266 -17.98 -32.60 -1.21
C LYS A 266 -19.31 -32.70 -1.97
N ALA A 267 -20.38 -33.15 -1.30
CA ALA A 267 -21.72 -33.17 -1.88
C ALA A 267 -22.23 -31.74 -2.10
N ALA A 268 -22.10 -30.86 -1.10
CA ALA A 268 -22.46 -29.45 -1.22
C ALA A 268 -21.72 -28.76 -2.37
N LYS A 269 -20.41 -29.01 -2.53
CA LYS A 269 -19.61 -28.50 -3.64
C LYS A 269 -20.17 -28.92 -5.00
N LYS A 270 -20.52 -30.21 -5.17
CA LYS A 270 -21.13 -30.72 -6.41
C LYS A 270 -22.50 -30.10 -6.70
N MET A 271 -23.33 -29.87 -5.68
CA MET A 271 -24.64 -29.23 -5.83
C MET A 271 -24.48 -27.77 -6.29
N VAL A 272 -23.53 -27.04 -5.72
CA VAL A 272 -23.23 -25.65 -6.12
C VAL A 272 -22.62 -25.59 -7.53
N GLU A 273 -21.73 -26.50 -7.90
CA GLU A 273 -21.18 -26.59 -9.27
C GLU A 273 -22.24 -26.91 -10.33
N ARG A 274 -23.32 -27.60 -9.95
CA ARG A 274 -24.48 -27.91 -10.81
C ARG A 274 -25.54 -26.80 -10.84
N GLU A 275 -25.35 -25.74 -10.05
CA GLU A 275 -26.29 -24.61 -9.95
C GLU A 275 -27.74 -25.05 -9.66
N GLU A 276 -27.93 -26.04 -8.77
CA GLU A 276 -29.25 -26.56 -8.40
C GLU A 276 -30.19 -25.47 -7.86
N ALA A 277 -31.51 -25.60 -8.10
CA ALA A 277 -32.50 -24.58 -7.73
C ALA A 277 -32.43 -24.15 -6.26
N VAL A 278 -32.24 -25.12 -5.35
CA VAL A 278 -32.17 -24.89 -3.90
C VAL A 278 -30.99 -24.00 -3.51
N VAL A 279 -29.90 -24.01 -4.30
CA VAL A 279 -28.71 -23.18 -4.03
C VAL A 279 -29.04 -21.70 -4.15
N TRP A 280 -29.93 -21.32 -5.08
CA TRP A 280 -30.35 -19.94 -5.26
C TRP A 280 -31.17 -19.44 -4.07
N ASP A 281 -32.09 -20.25 -3.55
CA ASP A 281 -32.88 -19.90 -2.36
C ASP A 281 -31.99 -19.71 -1.12
N ILE A 282 -30.95 -20.54 -0.98
CA ILE A 282 -29.97 -20.41 0.11
C ILE A 282 -29.08 -19.18 -0.10
N LEU A 283 -28.72 -18.87 -1.34
CA LEU A 283 -27.94 -17.67 -1.66
C LEU A 283 -28.71 -16.40 -1.28
N ASP A 284 -30.00 -16.33 -1.60
CA ASP A 284 -30.89 -15.23 -1.23
C ASP A 284 -30.98 -15.07 0.31
N GLU A 285 -30.97 -16.16 1.06
CA GLU A 285 -30.95 -16.13 2.53
C GLU A 285 -29.60 -15.64 3.06
N VAL A 286 -28.49 -16.15 2.54
CA VAL A 286 -27.12 -15.84 3.00
C VAL A 286 -26.77 -14.37 2.78
N ILE A 287 -27.21 -13.80 1.66
CA ILE A 287 -26.92 -12.42 1.29
C ILE A 287 -27.78 -11.42 2.06
N ARG A 288 -28.91 -11.87 2.59
CA ARG A 288 -29.80 -11.00 3.36
C ARG A 288 -29.07 -10.45 4.57
N GLU A 289 -29.06 -9.12 4.68
CA GLU A 289 -28.36 -8.37 5.73
C GLU A 289 -26.83 -8.55 5.77
N HIS A 290 -26.21 -9.11 4.72
CA HIS A 290 -24.76 -9.23 4.59
C HIS A 290 -24.22 -8.11 3.68
N PRO A 291 -23.70 -6.99 4.22
CA PRO A 291 -23.24 -5.88 3.41
C PRO A 291 -21.98 -6.25 2.61
N VAL A 292 -21.82 -5.65 1.43
CA VAL A 292 -20.63 -5.76 0.59
C VAL A 292 -20.00 -4.38 0.39
N LEU A 293 -18.69 -4.34 0.23
CA LEU A 293 -17.95 -3.11 -0.04
C LEU A 293 -17.72 -2.96 -1.54
N LEU A 294 -18.14 -1.83 -2.10
CA LEU A 294 -17.78 -1.43 -3.47
C LEU A 294 -16.62 -0.45 -3.42
N ASN A 295 -15.69 -0.60 -4.36
CA ASN A 295 -14.52 0.27 -4.51
C ASN A 295 -14.24 0.57 -5.98
N ARG A 296 -13.96 1.83 -6.30
CA ARG A 296 -13.48 2.25 -7.62
C ARG A 296 -12.03 2.71 -7.54
N ALA A 297 -11.21 2.21 -8.45
CA ALA A 297 -9.85 2.70 -8.64
C ALA A 297 -9.85 3.86 -9.65
N PRO A 298 -9.11 4.95 -9.39
CA PRO A 298 -8.30 5.25 -8.21
C PRO A 298 -9.14 5.75 -7.02
N THR A 299 -8.81 5.27 -5.80
CA THR A 299 -9.46 5.73 -4.57
C THR A 299 -8.77 7.01 -4.05
N LEU A 300 -9.39 8.17 -4.27
CA LEU A 300 -8.82 9.47 -3.89
C LEU A 300 -9.17 9.92 -2.46
N HIS A 301 -10.32 9.49 -1.96
CA HIS A 301 -10.82 9.84 -0.63
C HIS A 301 -11.70 8.71 -0.08
N ARG A 302 -12.06 8.78 1.20
CA ARG A 302 -12.82 7.72 1.89
C ARG A 302 -14.15 7.35 1.22
N LEU A 303 -14.83 8.30 0.57
CA LEU A 303 -16.11 8.05 -0.12
C LEU A 303 -15.98 7.13 -1.35
N GLY A 304 -14.75 6.84 -1.81
CA GLY A 304 -14.49 5.89 -2.88
C GLY A 304 -14.58 4.42 -2.45
N ILE A 305 -14.89 4.16 -1.17
CA ILE A 305 -15.25 2.84 -0.65
C ILE A 305 -16.50 3.00 0.22
N GLN A 306 -17.58 2.33 -0.14
CA GLN A 306 -18.82 2.33 0.64
C GLN A 306 -19.44 0.93 0.72
N ALA A 307 -20.20 0.70 1.77
CA ALA A 307 -20.96 -0.52 1.96
C ALA A 307 -22.37 -0.40 1.38
N PHE A 308 -22.85 -1.49 0.80
CA PHE A 308 -24.21 -1.65 0.28
C PHE A 308 -24.77 -3.02 0.63
N GLU A 309 -26.09 -3.12 0.68
CA GLU A 309 -26.79 -4.39 0.72
C GLU A 309 -26.94 -4.95 -0.70
N PRO A 310 -26.48 -6.19 -0.97
CA PRO A 310 -26.59 -6.77 -2.30
C PRO A 310 -28.03 -7.18 -2.59
N VAL A 311 -28.51 -6.79 -3.78
CA VAL A 311 -29.73 -7.30 -4.39
C VAL A 311 -29.30 -8.18 -5.55
N LEU A 312 -29.75 -9.44 -5.57
CA LEU A 312 -29.40 -10.36 -6.63
C LEU A 312 -30.06 -9.98 -7.94
N ILE A 313 -29.24 -9.84 -8.99
CA ILE A 313 -29.68 -9.50 -10.33
C ILE A 313 -29.20 -10.53 -11.34
N GLU A 314 -29.96 -10.64 -12.43
CA GLU A 314 -29.53 -11.38 -13.62
C GLU A 314 -28.47 -10.59 -14.40
N GLY A 315 -27.65 -11.31 -15.16
CA GLY A 315 -26.57 -10.73 -15.96
C GLY A 315 -25.20 -10.78 -15.28
N LYS A 316 -24.29 -9.91 -15.71
CA LYS A 316 -22.87 -9.90 -15.28
C LYS A 316 -22.38 -8.54 -14.77
N ALA A 317 -23.14 -7.48 -14.98
CA ALA A 317 -22.76 -6.13 -14.57
C ALA A 317 -23.29 -5.81 -13.18
N ILE A 318 -22.52 -5.04 -12.40
CA ILE A 318 -22.96 -4.53 -11.10
C ILE A 318 -23.87 -3.34 -11.36
N GLN A 319 -24.98 -3.22 -10.63
CA GLN A 319 -25.82 -2.03 -10.70
C GLN A 319 -25.56 -1.11 -9.52
N LEU A 320 -25.37 0.17 -9.80
CA LEU A 320 -25.13 1.20 -8.80
C LEU A 320 -26.25 2.24 -8.82
N HIS A 321 -26.56 2.76 -7.64
CA HIS A 321 -27.49 3.87 -7.47
C HIS A 321 -26.92 5.18 -8.07
N PRO A 322 -27.65 5.90 -8.93
CA PRO A 322 -27.14 7.09 -9.63
C PRO A 322 -26.59 8.19 -8.71
N LEU A 323 -27.24 8.46 -7.57
CA LEU A 323 -26.80 9.50 -6.62
C LEU A 323 -25.43 9.23 -5.97
N VAL A 324 -24.93 8.00 -6.03
CA VAL A 324 -23.63 7.66 -5.43
C VAL A 324 -22.50 7.74 -6.45
N CYS A 325 -22.81 7.87 -7.75
CA CYS A 325 -21.81 7.99 -8.80
C CYS A 325 -20.88 9.20 -8.59
N ALA A 326 -21.41 10.33 -8.11
CA ALA A 326 -20.61 11.51 -7.77
C ALA A 326 -19.55 11.21 -6.70
N ALA A 327 -19.91 10.45 -5.67
CA ALA A 327 -19.00 10.03 -4.60
C ALA A 327 -17.91 9.08 -5.12
N TYR A 328 -18.20 8.21 -6.09
CA TYR A 328 -17.17 7.36 -6.72
C TYR A 328 -16.41 8.05 -7.86
N ASN A 329 -16.85 9.25 -8.26
CA ASN A 329 -16.45 9.91 -9.50
C ASN A 329 -16.60 9.00 -10.73
N ALA A 330 -17.64 8.16 -10.75
CA ALA A 330 -17.86 7.11 -11.73
C ALA A 330 -18.92 7.50 -12.75
N ASP A 331 -18.76 7.01 -13.98
CA ASP A 331 -19.76 7.05 -15.04
C ASP A 331 -20.01 5.62 -15.58
N PHE A 332 -20.85 5.51 -16.62
CA PHE A 332 -21.31 4.21 -17.13
C PHE A 332 -20.80 3.91 -18.55
N ASP A 333 -19.59 4.37 -18.89
CA ASP A 333 -18.99 4.22 -20.22
C ASP A 333 -18.05 2.99 -20.36
N GLY A 334 -17.89 2.21 -19.29
CA GLY A 334 -16.99 1.06 -19.22
C GLY A 334 -16.26 0.90 -17.89
N ASP A 335 -16.46 1.84 -16.97
CA ASP A 335 -15.96 1.80 -15.61
C ASP A 335 -16.23 0.47 -14.89
N GLN A 336 -15.26 0.07 -14.06
CA GLN A 336 -15.29 -1.18 -13.31
C GLN A 336 -15.14 -0.91 -11.82
N MET A 337 -15.90 -1.66 -11.01
CA MET A 337 -15.78 -1.62 -9.55
C MET A 337 -15.37 -2.98 -9.01
N ALA A 338 -14.56 -2.95 -7.96
CA ALA A 338 -14.24 -4.11 -7.16
C ALA A 338 -15.27 -4.28 -6.03
N VAL A 339 -15.62 -5.52 -5.74
CA VAL A 339 -16.49 -5.92 -4.63
C VAL A 339 -15.66 -6.69 -3.62
N HIS A 340 -15.83 -6.41 -2.34
CA HIS A 340 -15.21 -7.16 -1.24
C HIS A 340 -16.27 -7.57 -0.22
N VAL A 341 -16.16 -8.78 0.32
CA VAL A 341 -17.09 -9.31 1.33
C VAL A 341 -16.46 -9.26 2.73
N PRO A 342 -17.03 -8.50 3.69
CA PRO A 342 -16.62 -8.57 5.09
C PRO A 342 -17.01 -9.92 5.69
N LEU A 343 -16.04 -10.64 6.26
CA LEU A 343 -16.25 -12.01 6.75
C LEU A 343 -16.59 -12.08 8.23
N THR A 344 -15.89 -11.32 9.08
CA THR A 344 -16.12 -11.31 10.53
C THR A 344 -17.36 -10.49 10.88
N LEU A 345 -18.01 -10.83 12.00
CA LEU A 345 -19.22 -10.14 12.44
C LEU A 345 -18.94 -8.67 12.77
N GLU A 346 -17.78 -8.39 13.38
CA GLU A 346 -17.34 -7.03 13.69
C GLU A 346 -17.16 -6.21 12.42
N ALA A 347 -16.58 -6.78 11.36
CA ALA A 347 -16.39 -6.09 10.09
C ALA A 347 -17.73 -5.86 9.35
N GLN A 348 -18.67 -6.81 9.46
CA GLN A 348 -20.02 -6.63 8.91
C GLN A 348 -20.77 -5.51 9.63
N LEU A 349 -20.68 -5.46 10.96
CA LEU A 349 -21.29 -4.41 11.79
C LEU A 349 -20.62 -3.05 11.54
N GLU A 350 -19.30 -3.01 11.42
CA GLU A 350 -18.55 -1.79 11.08
C GLU A 350 -18.96 -1.26 9.70
N ALA A 351 -19.05 -2.15 8.70
CA ALA A 351 -19.49 -1.79 7.36
C ALA A 351 -20.90 -1.19 7.38
N ARG A 352 -21.82 -1.77 8.16
CA ARG A 352 -23.19 -1.29 8.31
C ARG A 352 -23.29 0.03 9.09
N ALA A 353 -22.55 0.15 10.19
CA ALA A 353 -22.64 1.29 11.10
C ALA A 353 -21.88 2.52 10.58
N LEU A 354 -20.76 2.34 9.88
CA LEU A 354 -19.88 3.45 9.47
C LEU A 354 -19.80 3.62 7.96
N MET A 355 -19.73 2.52 7.20
CA MET A 355 -19.42 2.58 5.76
C MET A 355 -20.65 2.57 4.85
N MET A 356 -21.85 2.32 5.39
CA MET A 356 -23.10 2.28 4.62
C MET A 356 -23.31 3.60 3.88
N SER A 357 -23.73 3.53 2.62
CA SER A 357 -23.91 4.71 1.77
C SER A 357 -24.86 5.76 2.38
N THR A 358 -25.85 5.33 3.17
CA THR A 358 -26.80 6.21 3.88
C THR A 358 -26.16 7.07 4.97
N ASN A 359 -25.00 6.67 5.50
CA ASN A 359 -24.30 7.45 6.53
C ASN A 359 -23.43 8.54 5.89
N ASN A 360 -23.08 8.38 4.61
CA ASN A 360 -22.12 9.20 3.90
C ASN A 360 -22.80 10.23 2.99
N ILE A 361 -23.68 11.06 3.59
CA ILE A 361 -24.48 12.08 2.88
C ILE A 361 -23.68 13.36 2.62
N LEU A 362 -22.81 13.75 3.55
CA LEU A 362 -22.03 14.97 3.50
C LEU A 362 -20.58 14.70 3.11
N SER A 363 -20.01 15.59 2.31
CA SER A 363 -18.59 15.61 1.99
C SER A 363 -17.76 15.90 3.25
N PRO A 364 -16.75 15.08 3.56
CA PRO A 364 -15.89 15.30 4.74
C PRO A 364 -15.04 16.58 4.65
N ALA A 365 -14.85 17.13 3.45
CA ALA A 365 -13.95 18.26 3.23
C ALA A 365 -14.60 19.62 3.49
N ASN A 366 -15.87 19.77 3.12
CA ASN A 366 -16.59 21.05 3.15
C ASN A 366 -17.97 21.00 3.83
N GLY A 367 -18.45 19.80 4.19
CA GLY A 367 -19.77 19.64 4.84
C GLY A 367 -20.96 19.78 3.89
N GLU A 368 -20.73 19.95 2.58
CA GLU A 368 -21.81 20.02 1.59
C GLU A 368 -22.35 18.62 1.26
N PRO A 369 -23.65 18.48 0.95
CA PRO A 369 -24.21 17.20 0.51
C PRO A 369 -23.57 16.69 -0.79
N ILE A 370 -23.15 15.42 -0.81
CA ILE A 370 -22.56 14.78 -2.00
C ILE A 370 -23.61 14.04 -2.85
N ILE A 371 -24.77 13.74 -2.28
CA ILE A 371 -25.86 12.98 -2.91
C ILE A 371 -26.84 13.88 -3.70
N VAL A 372 -26.34 15.01 -4.23
CA VAL A 372 -27.17 15.95 -4.99
C VAL A 372 -27.58 15.31 -6.32
N PRO A 373 -28.86 15.37 -6.72
CA PRO A 373 -29.28 14.91 -8.02
C PRO A 373 -28.52 15.60 -9.15
N SER A 374 -28.16 14.86 -10.18
CA SER A 374 -27.39 15.35 -11.32
C SER A 374 -28.18 15.21 -12.63
N GLN A 375 -27.76 15.99 -13.63
CA GLN A 375 -28.19 15.87 -15.04
C GLN A 375 -29.72 15.76 -15.20
N ASP A 376 -30.22 14.61 -15.60
CA ASP A 376 -31.62 14.38 -16.00
C ASP A 376 -32.61 14.61 -14.86
N VAL A 377 -32.24 14.29 -13.62
CA VAL A 377 -33.12 14.51 -12.47
C VAL A 377 -33.34 16.00 -12.24
N VAL A 378 -32.27 16.80 -12.36
CA VAL A 378 -32.35 18.26 -12.25
C VAL A 378 -33.15 18.85 -13.40
N LEU A 379 -32.94 18.35 -14.62
CA LEU A 379 -33.68 18.79 -15.80
C LEU A 379 -35.18 18.47 -15.68
N GLY A 380 -35.54 17.28 -15.19
CA GLY A 380 -36.94 16.88 -14.96
C GLY A 380 -37.63 17.77 -13.92
N LEU A 381 -36.96 18.01 -12.78
CA LEU A 381 -37.44 18.92 -11.73
C LEU A 381 -37.55 20.36 -12.22
N TYR A 382 -36.57 20.84 -12.99
CA TYR A 382 -36.61 22.18 -13.58
C TYR A 382 -37.75 22.32 -14.60
N TYR A 383 -37.91 21.33 -15.49
CA TYR A 383 -38.97 21.32 -16.48
C TYR A 383 -40.33 21.38 -15.79
N MET A 384 -40.59 20.47 -14.84
CA MET A 384 -41.90 20.40 -14.19
C MET A 384 -42.22 21.71 -13.43
N THR A 385 -41.27 22.30 -12.72
CA THR A 385 -41.52 23.50 -11.90
C THR A 385 -41.67 24.80 -12.69
N ARG A 386 -41.39 24.80 -14.00
CA ARG A 386 -41.53 25.99 -14.85
C ARG A 386 -42.99 26.27 -15.21
N ASP A 387 -43.36 27.54 -15.24
CA ASP A 387 -44.68 27.99 -15.66
C ASP A 387 -44.72 28.38 -17.15
N CYS A 388 -45.91 28.31 -17.74
CA CYS A 388 -46.16 28.71 -19.12
C CYS A 388 -47.46 29.53 -19.19
N VAL A 389 -47.43 30.59 -19.99
CA VAL A 389 -48.60 31.44 -20.22
C VAL A 389 -49.54 30.76 -21.21
N ASN A 390 -50.84 30.86 -20.96
CA ASN A 390 -51.93 30.30 -21.76
C ASN A 390 -51.90 28.76 -21.84
N ALA A 391 -51.58 28.12 -20.73
CA ALA A 391 -51.54 26.68 -20.62
C ALA A 391 -52.93 26.09 -20.27
N LYS A 392 -53.20 24.87 -20.72
CA LYS A 392 -54.48 24.20 -20.46
C LYS A 392 -54.74 24.07 -18.96
N GLY A 393 -55.87 24.59 -18.48
CA GLY A 393 -56.22 24.57 -17.05
C GLY A 393 -55.68 25.76 -16.24
N GLU A 394 -55.20 26.81 -16.90
CA GLU A 394 -54.78 28.04 -16.22
C GLU A 394 -55.94 28.75 -15.50
N GLY A 395 -55.66 29.29 -14.31
CA GLY A 395 -56.63 29.97 -13.46
C GLY A 395 -57.53 29.07 -12.60
N MET A 396 -57.35 27.74 -12.67
CA MET A 396 -58.10 26.80 -11.83
C MET A 396 -57.71 26.92 -10.34
N VAL A 397 -58.69 26.69 -9.46
CA VAL A 397 -58.50 26.65 -8.00
C VAL A 397 -58.60 25.20 -7.55
N LEU A 398 -57.53 24.67 -6.98
CA LEU A 398 -57.38 23.27 -6.59
C LEU A 398 -57.40 23.11 -5.08
N THR A 399 -58.04 22.04 -4.61
CA THR A 399 -58.17 21.71 -3.19
C THR A 399 -56.88 21.19 -2.55
N GLY A 400 -55.92 20.73 -3.34
CA GLY A 400 -54.60 20.32 -2.87
C GLY A 400 -53.76 19.55 -3.89
N PRO A 401 -52.57 19.06 -3.49
CA PRO A 401 -51.63 18.37 -4.38
C PRO A 401 -52.20 17.16 -5.11
N LYS A 402 -52.99 16.33 -4.40
CA LYS A 402 -53.60 15.13 -4.96
C LYS A 402 -54.60 15.43 -6.08
N GLU A 403 -55.29 16.56 -6.00
CA GLU A 403 -56.20 16.99 -7.05
C GLU A 403 -55.44 17.49 -8.28
N ALA A 404 -54.35 18.25 -8.08
CA ALA A 404 -53.45 18.66 -9.15
C ALA A 404 -52.88 17.44 -9.90
N GLU A 405 -52.47 16.40 -9.17
CA GLU A 405 -52.02 15.14 -9.75
C GLU A 405 -53.08 14.47 -10.63
N ARG A 406 -54.30 14.35 -10.12
CA ARG A 406 -55.41 13.73 -10.83
C ARG A 406 -55.77 14.51 -12.11
N LEU A 407 -55.79 15.83 -12.04
CA LEU A 407 -56.07 16.72 -13.19
C LEU A 407 -55.01 16.62 -14.28
N TYR A 408 -53.74 16.54 -13.89
CA TYR A 408 -52.64 16.34 -14.82
C TYR A 408 -52.73 14.96 -15.49
N ARG A 409 -52.86 13.88 -14.71
CA ARG A 409 -52.95 12.50 -15.24
C ARG A 409 -54.15 12.25 -16.13
N SER A 410 -55.26 12.97 -15.90
CA SER A 410 -56.46 12.91 -16.76
C SER A 410 -56.35 13.79 -18.02
N GLY A 411 -55.25 14.53 -18.21
CA GLY A 411 -55.03 15.40 -19.36
C GLY A 411 -55.90 16.66 -19.38
N LEU A 412 -56.56 16.99 -18.25
CA LEU A 412 -57.43 18.15 -18.12
C LEU A 412 -56.64 19.44 -17.85
N ALA A 413 -55.47 19.35 -17.21
CA ALA A 413 -54.56 20.46 -16.96
C ALA A 413 -53.14 20.14 -17.44
N SER A 414 -52.42 21.15 -17.91
CA SER A 414 -51.01 21.07 -18.27
C SER A 414 -50.13 21.22 -17.02
N LEU A 415 -48.95 20.60 -17.04
CA LEU A 415 -47.97 20.63 -15.94
C LEU A 415 -47.56 22.07 -15.58
N HIS A 416 -47.42 22.92 -16.60
CA HIS A 416 -46.95 24.30 -16.50
C HIS A 416 -48.08 25.32 -16.29
N ALA A 417 -49.33 24.87 -16.12
CA ALA A 417 -50.47 25.78 -15.95
C ALA A 417 -50.44 26.45 -14.57
N ARG A 418 -50.63 27.78 -14.57
CA ARG A 418 -50.71 28.59 -13.34
C ARG A 418 -52.06 28.37 -12.67
N VAL A 419 -52.04 27.87 -11.44
CA VAL A 419 -53.23 27.48 -10.67
C VAL A 419 -53.10 27.96 -9.23
N LYS A 420 -54.24 28.07 -8.54
CA LYS A 420 -54.29 28.38 -7.11
C LYS A 420 -54.48 27.09 -6.33
N VAL A 421 -53.47 26.64 -5.60
CA VAL A 421 -53.55 25.39 -4.83
C VAL A 421 -53.60 25.69 -3.34
N ARG A 422 -54.52 25.03 -2.63
CA ARG A 422 -54.52 25.02 -1.17
C ARG A 422 -53.39 24.12 -0.66
N ILE A 423 -52.38 24.72 -0.02
CA ILE A 423 -51.25 24.02 0.60
C ILE A 423 -51.34 24.17 2.12
N THR A 424 -51.11 23.07 2.83
CA THR A 424 -51.01 23.07 4.30
C THR A 424 -49.55 22.87 4.67
N GLU A 425 -48.92 23.90 5.21
CA GLU A 425 -47.53 23.88 5.64
C GLU A 425 -47.48 23.79 7.16
N TYR A 426 -46.46 23.13 7.70
CA TYR A 426 -46.24 23.03 9.13
C TYR A 426 -45.08 23.96 9.51
N GLU A 427 -45.41 25.06 10.19
CA GLU A 427 -44.42 25.98 10.74
C GLU A 427 -44.15 25.60 12.22
N LYS A 428 -42.88 25.63 12.65
CA LYS A 428 -42.55 25.45 14.07
C LYS A 428 -42.85 26.73 14.83
N ASP A 429 -43.67 26.65 15.86
CA ASP A 429 -43.95 27.76 16.76
C ASP A 429 -42.79 27.98 17.76
N ALA A 430 -42.82 29.08 18.52
CA ALA A 430 -41.78 29.44 19.49
C ALA A 430 -41.50 28.37 20.57
N ASN A 431 -42.45 27.46 20.79
CA ASN A 431 -42.34 26.33 21.72
C ASN A 431 -41.87 25.02 21.06
N GLY A 432 -41.55 25.04 19.76
CA GLY A 432 -41.10 23.86 19.01
C GLY A 432 -42.20 22.92 18.51
N GLU A 433 -43.48 23.24 18.76
CA GLU A 433 -44.64 22.50 18.25
C GLU A 433 -44.94 22.88 16.79
N LEU A 434 -45.35 21.90 15.98
CA LEU A 434 -45.68 22.09 14.56
C LEU A 434 -47.13 22.55 14.42
N VAL A 435 -47.34 23.80 14.01
CA VAL A 435 -48.67 24.37 13.76
C VAL A 435 -48.97 24.30 12.27
N ALA A 436 -50.12 23.72 11.93
CA ALA A 436 -50.59 23.62 10.55
C ALA A 436 -51.18 24.95 10.07
N LYS A 437 -50.60 25.52 9.01
CA LYS A 437 -51.05 26.76 8.38
C LYS A 437 -51.47 26.46 6.95
N THR A 438 -52.78 26.53 6.72
CA THR A 438 -53.35 26.31 5.40
C THR A 438 -53.51 27.66 4.68
N SER A 439 -52.89 27.79 3.51
CA SER A 439 -53.01 28.98 2.67
C SER A 439 -53.23 28.60 1.20
N LEU A 440 -53.85 29.51 0.45
CA LEU A 440 -53.98 29.38 -0.99
C LEU A 440 -52.74 30.00 -1.63
N LYS A 441 -51.95 29.22 -2.35
CA LYS A 441 -50.73 29.68 -3.01
C LYS A 441 -50.90 29.64 -4.53
N ASP A 442 -50.40 30.68 -5.19
CA ASP A 442 -50.25 30.70 -6.65
C ASP A 442 -49.05 29.82 -7.03
N THR A 443 -49.30 28.70 -7.70
CA THR A 443 -48.25 27.75 -8.10
C THR A 443 -48.55 27.18 -9.50
N THR A 444 -47.68 26.31 -10.03
CA THR A 444 -48.05 25.48 -11.18
C THR A 444 -48.69 24.17 -10.71
N VAL A 445 -49.33 23.44 -11.63
CA VAL A 445 -49.88 22.09 -11.38
C VAL A 445 -48.77 21.11 -10.96
N ALA A 446 -47.51 21.41 -11.28
CA ALA A 446 -46.36 20.55 -11.02
C ALA A 446 -45.73 20.67 -9.62
N VAL A 447 -45.67 21.88 -9.07
CA VAL A 447 -45.03 22.16 -7.76
C VAL A 447 -45.55 21.27 -6.62
N PRO A 448 -46.85 20.91 -6.55
CA PRO A 448 -47.37 20.04 -5.51
C PRO A 448 -46.85 18.59 -5.54
N PHE A 449 -46.19 18.13 -6.61
CA PHE A 449 -45.59 16.80 -6.68
C PHE A 449 -44.22 16.69 -6.00
N CYS A 450 -43.57 17.83 -5.73
CA CYS A 450 -42.20 17.89 -5.20
C CYS A 450 -42.13 18.03 -3.67
N GLY A 451 -43.27 18.21 -3.00
CA GLY A 451 -43.37 18.52 -1.56
C GLY A 451 -43.61 17.31 -0.67
#